data_AF-A0A6N6RYX0-F1
#
_entry.id   AF-A0A6N6RYX0-F1
#
_cell.length_a   1.000
_cell.length_b   1.000
_cell.length_c   1.000
_cell.angle_alpha   90.00
_cell.angle_beta   90.00
_cell.angle_gamma   90.00
#
_symmetry.space_group_name_H-M   'P 1'
#
loop_
_entity.id
_entity.type
_entity.pdbx_description
1 polymer ?
#
loop_
_entity_poly.entity_id
_entity_poly.type
_entity_poly.pdbx_seq_one_letter_code
_entity_poly.pdbx_strand_id
1 'polypeptide(L)'
;MRRSAKLCAALFFAALVLSPLGSLYSPNKAEAGELPAPQLVTDAWMFMAAYKADPETLKALLPPGLEPNPAGHIVINMYTVPTATQTSGFGAYTLTYLTVELKDQDSYVLGSDTTIPG
;
A
#
# COMPACT_ATOMS: atom_id res chain seq x y z
N MET A 1 15.19 2.19 39.55
CA MET A 1 14.86 1.53 38.26
C MET A 1 13.55 1.97 37.58
N ARG A 2 12.87 3.07 38.00
CA ARG A 2 11.58 3.49 37.41
C ARG A 2 11.62 4.76 36.53
N ARG A 3 12.80 5.39 36.35
CA ARG A 3 12.97 6.64 35.59
C ARG A 3 13.40 6.46 34.13
N SER A 4 14.04 5.34 33.75
CA SER A 4 14.52 5.15 32.36
C SER A 4 13.44 4.70 31.38
N ALA A 5 12.42 3.96 31.83
CA ALA A 5 11.34 3.49 30.95
C ALA A 5 10.47 4.64 30.39
N LYS A 6 10.30 5.72 31.14
CA LYS A 6 9.53 6.91 30.70
C LYS A 6 10.27 7.74 29.66
N LEU A 7 11.61 7.70 29.66
CA LEU A 7 12.44 8.46 28.73
C LEU A 7 12.47 7.80 27.34
N CYS A 8 12.49 6.46 27.28
CA CYS A 8 12.39 5.72 26.02
C CYS A 8 10.98 5.83 25.38
N ALA A 9 9.92 5.84 26.20
CA ALA A 9 8.55 6.02 25.70
C ALA A 9 8.31 7.44 25.14
N ALA A 10 8.92 8.47 25.74
CA ALA A 10 8.83 9.85 25.25
C ALA A 10 9.61 10.07 23.94
N LEU A 11 10.76 9.39 23.77
CA LEU A 11 11.56 9.45 22.54
C LEU A 11 10.89 8.73 21.35
N PHE A 12 10.15 7.64 21.60
CA PHE A 12 9.36 6.98 20.56
C PHE A 12 8.15 7.81 20.09
N PHE A 13 7.49 8.53 21.01
CA PHE A 13 6.41 9.44 20.64
C PHE A 13 6.90 10.69 19.89
N ALA A 14 8.09 11.21 20.22
CA ALA A 14 8.68 12.35 19.51
C ALA A 14 9.09 12.01 18.07
N ALA A 15 9.49 10.75 17.79
CA ALA A 15 9.82 10.29 16.43
C ALA A 15 8.57 10.09 15.55
N LEU A 16 7.40 9.85 16.14
CA LEU A 16 6.14 9.69 15.39
C LEU A 16 5.49 11.03 15.01
N VAL A 17 5.79 12.11 15.75
CA VAL A 17 5.18 13.43 15.53
C VAL A 17 6.05 14.33 14.63
N LEU A 18 7.30 13.97 14.36
CA LEU A 18 8.21 14.73 13.49
C LEU A 18 8.29 14.27 12.03
N SER A 19 7.39 13.41 11.56
CA SER A 19 7.35 12.94 10.17
C SER A 19 6.11 13.36 9.35
N PRO A 20 5.73 14.65 9.25
CA PRO A 20 4.92 15.09 8.10
C PRO A 20 5.75 15.79 7.02
N LEU A 21 7.05 16.05 7.23
CA LEU A 21 7.85 16.89 6.32
C LEU A 21 8.43 16.17 5.10
N GLY A 22 8.39 14.83 5.05
CA GLY A 22 8.90 14.06 3.89
C GLY A 22 7.90 13.84 2.76
N SER A 23 6.61 14.13 2.95
CA SER A 23 5.55 13.73 2.00
C SER A 23 4.78 14.90 1.38
N LEU A 24 5.10 16.15 1.74
CA LEU A 24 4.39 17.33 1.20
C LEU A 24 5.00 17.93 -0.07
N TYR A 25 6.14 17.41 -0.56
CA TYR A 25 6.75 17.88 -1.80
C TYR A 25 6.69 16.80 -2.88
N SER A 26 5.51 16.65 -3.50
CA SER A 26 5.45 16.08 -4.85
C SER A 26 5.65 17.26 -5.82
N PRO A 27 6.78 17.35 -6.56
CA PRO A 27 7.00 18.43 -7.52
C PRO A 27 5.96 18.43 -8.66
N ASN A 28 5.13 17.38 -8.74
CA ASN A 28 4.00 17.24 -9.64
C ASN A 28 2.71 17.01 -8.83
N LYS A 29 2.25 18.02 -8.09
CA LYS A 29 0.83 18.05 -7.69
C LYS A 29 0.04 18.34 -8.97
N ALA A 30 -0.32 17.29 -9.71
CA ALA A 30 -1.22 17.43 -10.85
C ALA A 30 -2.49 18.15 -10.36
N GLU A 31 -2.89 19.22 -11.03
CA GLU A 31 -4.24 19.75 -10.84
C GLU A 31 -5.22 18.60 -11.11
N ALA A 32 -6.17 18.41 -10.21
CA ALA A 32 -7.19 17.37 -10.29
C ALA A 32 -8.21 17.72 -11.40
N GLY A 33 -7.76 17.76 -12.65
CA GLY A 33 -8.62 17.63 -13.81
C GLY A 33 -9.12 16.19 -13.91
N GLU A 34 -10.28 16.00 -14.51
CA GLU A 34 -10.82 14.66 -14.79
C GLU A 34 -9.87 13.92 -15.75
N LEU A 35 -9.27 12.82 -15.28
CA LEU A 35 -8.38 12.01 -16.12
C LEU A 35 -9.22 11.16 -17.07
N PRO A 36 -8.93 11.20 -18.39
CA PRO A 36 -9.71 10.43 -19.35
C PRO A 36 -9.53 8.93 -19.08
N ALA A 37 -10.64 8.20 -19.01
CA ALA A 37 -10.62 6.75 -18.93
C ALA A 37 -10.20 6.13 -20.28
N PRO A 38 -9.56 4.95 -20.29
CA PRO A 38 -9.13 4.17 -19.13
C PRO A 38 -7.85 4.72 -18.49
N GLN A 39 -7.72 4.54 -17.17
CA GLN A 39 -6.50 4.83 -16.43
C GLN A 39 -5.48 3.69 -16.63
N LEU A 40 -4.47 3.92 -17.46
CA LEU A 40 -3.44 2.94 -17.81
C LEU A 40 -2.12 3.27 -17.15
N VAL A 41 -1.42 2.21 -16.73
CA VAL A 41 -0.04 2.22 -16.23
C VAL A 41 0.71 1.08 -16.90
N THR A 42 1.86 1.36 -17.52
CA THR A 42 2.68 0.35 -18.21
C THR A 42 4.12 0.35 -17.68
N ASP A 43 4.82 -0.77 -17.83
CA ASP A 43 6.25 -0.92 -17.50
C ASP A 43 6.65 -0.45 -16.09
N ALA A 44 5.72 -0.56 -15.13
CA ALA A 44 5.99 -0.24 -13.74
C ALA A 44 6.98 -1.22 -13.12
N TRP A 45 7.94 -0.69 -12.36
CA TRP A 45 8.86 -1.52 -11.57
C TRP A 45 8.17 -1.88 -10.27
N MET A 46 7.84 -3.16 -10.09
CA MET A 46 7.05 -3.62 -8.96
C MET A 46 7.88 -4.49 -8.01
N PHE A 47 7.80 -4.17 -6.73
CA PHE A 47 8.20 -5.05 -5.64
C PHE A 47 6.97 -5.38 -4.80
N MET A 48 6.78 -6.67 -4.56
CA MET A 48 5.68 -7.20 -3.76
C MET A 48 6.24 -8.17 -2.73
N ALA A 49 5.80 -8.04 -1.48
CA ALA A 49 6.13 -9.00 -0.45
C ALA A 49 4.90 -9.25 0.43
N ALA A 50 4.69 -10.52 0.78
CA ALA A 50 3.62 -10.95 1.66
C ALA A 50 4.17 -11.28 3.06
N TYR A 51 3.39 -10.97 4.09
CA TYR A 51 3.67 -11.34 5.47
C TYR A 51 2.41 -11.84 6.14
N LYS A 52 2.52 -12.92 6.94
CA LYS A 52 1.39 -13.46 7.70
C LYS A 52 1.15 -12.62 8.95
N ALA A 53 -0.04 -12.04 9.07
CA ALA A 53 -0.45 -11.18 10.17
C ALA A 53 -1.40 -11.91 11.14
N ASP A 54 -1.68 -11.27 12.28
CA ASP A 54 -2.63 -11.76 13.27
C ASP A 54 -4.07 -11.76 12.72
N PRO A 55 -4.77 -12.91 12.68
CA PRO A 55 -6.10 -13.01 12.08
C PRO A 55 -7.17 -12.13 12.73
N GLU A 56 -7.12 -11.95 14.06
CA GLU A 56 -8.10 -11.11 14.77
C GLU A 56 -7.89 -9.63 14.44
N THR A 57 -6.63 -9.20 14.32
CA THR A 57 -6.28 -7.85 13.84
C THR A 57 -6.77 -7.63 12.41
N LEU A 58 -6.56 -8.59 11.50
CA LEU A 58 -7.04 -8.47 10.12
C LEU A 58 -8.57 -8.31 10.06
N LYS A 59 -9.30 -9.15 10.79
CA LYS A 59 -10.76 -9.07 10.87
C LYS A 59 -11.26 -7.73 11.42
N ALA A 60 -10.57 -7.16 12.40
CA ALA A 60 -10.94 -5.88 12.99
C ALA A 60 -10.68 -4.68 12.06
N LEU A 61 -9.76 -4.79 11.10
CA LEU A 61 -9.44 -3.74 10.13
C LEU A 61 -10.44 -3.64 8.98
N LEU A 62 -11.14 -4.73 8.67
CA LEU A 62 -11.98 -4.80 7.48
C LEU A 62 -13.36 -4.15 7.67
N PRO A 63 -13.86 -3.43 6.66
CA PRO A 63 -15.24 -2.97 6.63
C PRO A 63 -16.25 -4.13 6.76
N PRO A 64 -17.47 -3.86 7.24
CA PRO A 64 -18.53 -4.87 7.29
C PRO A 64 -18.78 -5.50 5.91
N GLY A 65 -18.94 -6.83 5.90
CA GLY A 65 -19.20 -7.61 4.68
C GLY A 65 -17.94 -8.12 3.97
N LEU A 66 -16.75 -7.76 4.45
CA LEU A 66 -15.48 -8.34 3.98
C LEU A 66 -14.92 -9.31 5.01
N GLU A 67 -14.26 -10.35 4.51
CA GLU A 67 -13.59 -11.36 5.33
C GLU A 67 -12.12 -11.47 4.89
N PRO A 68 -11.17 -11.60 5.84
CA PRO A 68 -9.79 -11.80 5.49
C PRO A 68 -9.60 -13.17 4.83
N ASN A 69 -8.66 -13.27 3.90
CA ASN A 69 -8.26 -14.55 3.33
C ASN A 69 -7.78 -15.48 4.48
N PRO A 70 -8.19 -16.77 4.53
CA PRO A 70 -7.77 -17.71 5.58
C PRO A 70 -6.25 -17.89 5.72
N ALA A 71 -5.48 -17.61 4.66
CA ALA A 71 -4.01 -17.59 4.72
C ALA A 71 -3.49 -16.50 5.67
N GLY A 72 -4.24 -15.39 5.82
CA GLY A 72 -3.98 -14.32 6.77
C GLY A 72 -2.77 -13.46 6.39
N HIS A 73 -2.60 -13.16 5.12
CA HIS A 73 -1.50 -12.31 4.67
C HIS A 73 -1.90 -10.85 4.55
N ILE A 74 -0.91 -10.00 4.78
CA ILE A 74 -0.84 -8.65 4.25
C ILE A 74 0.19 -8.61 3.14
N VAL A 75 -0.05 -7.81 2.11
CA VAL A 75 0.88 -7.61 1.01
C VAL A 75 1.31 -6.16 0.97
N ILE A 76 2.62 -5.92 1.00
CA ILE A 76 3.21 -4.62 0.67
C ILE A 76 3.47 -4.56 -0.83
N ASN A 77 3.00 -3.51 -1.46
CA ASN A 77 3.18 -3.20 -2.86
C ASN A 77 3.98 -1.91 -2.99
N MET A 78 5.08 -1.95 -3.74
CA MET A 78 5.92 -0.79 -4.04
C MET A 78 6.12 -0.67 -5.54
N TYR A 79 5.65 0.41 -6.13
CA TYR A 79 5.69 0.67 -7.57
C TYR A 79 6.53 1.91 -7.88
N THR A 80 7.30 1.84 -8.95
CA THR A 80 7.92 3.02 -9.58
C THR A 80 7.55 3.05 -11.05
N VAL A 81 6.96 4.16 -11.48
CA VAL A 81 6.71 4.48 -12.89
C VAL A 81 7.64 5.64 -13.25
N PRO A 82 8.79 5.35 -13.87
CA PRO A 82 9.87 6.33 -14.00
C PRO A 82 9.56 7.48 -14.96
N THR A 83 8.61 7.30 -15.88
CA THR A 83 8.30 8.30 -16.92
C THR A 83 6.81 8.56 -17.04
N ALA A 84 6.44 9.80 -17.36
CA ALA A 84 5.05 10.21 -17.52
C ALA A 84 4.33 9.51 -18.69
N THR A 85 5.08 9.12 -19.73
CA THR A 85 4.58 8.45 -20.93
C THR A 85 4.07 7.03 -20.66
N GLN A 86 4.39 6.47 -19.50
CA GLN A 86 3.93 5.16 -19.05
C GLN A 86 2.60 5.23 -18.28
N THR A 87 1.97 6.41 -18.24
CA THR A 87 0.69 6.62 -17.56
C THR A 87 -0.27 7.40 -18.45
N SER A 88 -1.57 7.14 -18.32
CA SER A 88 -2.60 8.01 -18.89
C SER A 88 -2.91 9.19 -17.95
N GLY A 89 -1.97 10.13 -17.86
CA GLY A 89 -2.17 11.43 -17.20
C GLY A 89 -1.79 11.52 -15.71
N PHE A 90 -1.23 10.46 -15.10
CA PHE A 90 -0.71 10.52 -13.72
C PHE A 90 0.69 11.14 -13.62
N GLY A 91 1.43 11.15 -14.72
CA GLY A 91 2.85 11.52 -14.71
C GLY A 91 3.72 10.39 -14.18
N ALA A 92 5.02 10.67 -13.97
CA ALA A 92 5.91 9.74 -13.31
C ALA A 92 5.63 9.73 -11.80
N TYR A 93 5.59 8.55 -11.16
CA TYR A 93 5.28 8.44 -9.74
C TYR A 93 5.93 7.22 -9.08
N THR A 94 6.02 7.28 -7.75
CA THR A 94 6.26 6.13 -6.89
C THR A 94 5.06 5.94 -5.96
N LEU A 95 4.75 4.69 -5.62
CA LEU A 95 3.61 4.36 -4.77
C LEU A 95 3.98 3.20 -3.84
N THR A 96 3.71 3.36 -2.55
CA THR A 96 3.83 2.29 -1.56
C THR A 96 2.53 2.15 -0.79
N TYR A 97 1.98 0.94 -0.72
CA TYR A 97 0.77 0.67 0.04
C TYR A 97 0.76 -0.75 0.62
N LEU A 98 -0.07 -0.94 1.63
CA LEU A 98 -0.35 -2.23 2.26
C LEU A 98 -1.78 -2.65 1.95
N THR A 99 -1.97 -3.94 1.74
CA THR A 99 -3.27 -4.57 1.48
C THR A 99 -3.47 -5.75 2.41
N VAL A 100 -4.71 -6.02 2.75
CA VAL A 100 -5.15 -7.26 3.39
C VAL A 100 -5.70 -8.14 2.28
N GLU A 101 -5.20 -9.37 2.15
CA GLU A 101 -5.80 -10.34 1.22
C GLU A 101 -7.21 -10.68 1.71
N LEU A 102 -8.17 -10.68 0.80
CA LEU A 102 -9.57 -10.91 1.09
C LEU A 102 -10.00 -12.29 0.61
N LYS A 103 -10.97 -12.86 1.33
CA LYS A 103 -11.57 -14.12 0.93
C LYS A 103 -12.29 -13.95 -0.41
N ASP A 104 -12.01 -14.85 -1.36
CA ASP A 104 -12.63 -14.93 -2.68
C ASP A 104 -12.41 -13.68 -3.57
N GLN A 105 -11.33 -12.91 -3.36
CA GLN A 105 -10.99 -11.72 -4.18
C GLN A 105 -9.69 -11.86 -4.98
N ASP A 106 -9.11 -13.06 -5.04
CA ASP A 106 -7.92 -13.32 -5.84
C ASP A 106 -8.16 -12.97 -7.32
N SER A 107 -7.16 -12.36 -7.94
CA SER A 107 -7.18 -12.10 -9.38
C SER A 107 -6.77 -13.35 -10.16
N TYR A 108 -7.37 -13.52 -11.34
CA TYR A 108 -7.06 -14.63 -12.24
C TYR A 108 -6.17 -14.17 -13.40
N VAL A 109 -5.27 -15.04 -13.83
CA VAL A 109 -4.48 -14.83 -15.06
C VAL A 109 -5.10 -15.68 -16.16
N LEU A 110 -5.54 -15.04 -17.25
CA LEU A 110 -6.18 -15.74 -18.36
C LEU A 110 -5.26 -16.84 -18.92
N GLY A 111 -5.76 -18.08 -18.96
CA GLY A 111 -5.01 -19.23 -19.46
C GLY A 111 -3.95 -19.77 -18.51
N SER A 112 -4.01 -19.40 -17.22
CA SER A 112 -3.12 -19.90 -16.18
C SER A 112 -3.92 -20.34 -14.96
N ASP A 113 -3.46 -21.39 -14.29
CA ASP A 113 -3.98 -21.80 -12.98
C ASP A 113 -3.38 -20.96 -11.83
N THR A 114 -2.46 -20.05 -12.14
CA THR A 114 -1.86 -19.13 -11.17
C THR A 114 -2.84 -18.01 -10.85
N THR A 115 -3.17 -17.87 -9.57
CA THR A 115 -3.86 -16.69 -9.05
C THR A 115 -2.86 -15.65 -8.57
N ILE A 116 -3.26 -14.38 -8.63
CA ILE A 116 -2.54 -13.28 -7.97
C ILE A 116 -3.31 -12.97 -6.70
N PRO A 117 -2.67 -13.03 -5.52
CA PRO A 117 -3.36 -12.79 -4.26
C PRO A 117 -4.05 -11.42 -4.23
N GLY A 118 -5.31 -11.41 -3.78
CA GLY A 118 -6.17 -10.23 -3.72
C GLY A 118 -6.97 -10.13 -2.44
#